data_AF-A0A535U5R8-F1
#
_entry.id   AF-A0A535U5R8-F1
#
_cell.length_a   1.000
_cell.length_b   1.000
_cell.length_c   1.000
_cell.angle_alpha   90.00
_cell.angle_beta   90.00
_cell.angle_gamma   90.00
#
_symmetry.space_group_name_H-M   'P 1'
#
loop_
_entity.id
_entity.type
_entity.pdbx_description
1 polymer ?
#
loop_
_entity_poly.entity_id
_entity_poly.type
_entity_poly.pdbx_seq_one_letter_code
_entity_poly.pdbx_strand_id
1 'polypeptide(L)'
;DYPNLCVQVVDNNTKDEALWRPVEELCARLGPRFTFLHLDPWPGFKAGALNEATRRLPDHIEIIGIVDADYDVVPHFLRATIPHFSDPRVAFVQSSQHYRDWEDSPYLRGLFYSFRYFFDITMPTRAHRNAIIFAGTMGLIRRSALEEIGGWNEACITEDAEASLRMLGRGWVGVYDRDHY
;
A
#
# COMPACT_ATOMS: atom_id res chain seq x y z
N ASP A 1 12.53 -0.78 10.81
CA ASP A 1 12.74 -0.53 12.24
C ASP A 1 11.43 -0.11 12.89
N TYR A 2 10.62 -1.10 13.28
CA TYR A 2 9.38 -0.89 14.01
C TYR A 2 9.03 -2.17 14.79
N PRO A 3 8.91 -2.13 16.13
CA PRO A 3 8.73 -3.34 16.94
C PRO A 3 7.35 -3.97 16.78
N ASN A 4 6.31 -3.16 16.62
CA ASN A 4 4.91 -3.59 16.51
C ASN A 4 4.49 -3.70 15.04
N LEU A 5 5.01 -4.73 14.37
CA LEU A 5 4.80 -4.98 12.94
C LEU A 5 4.56 -6.46 12.71
N CYS A 6 3.50 -6.77 11.95
CA CYS A 6 3.33 -8.03 11.24
C CYS A 6 3.28 -7.78 9.73
N VAL A 7 3.81 -8.72 8.96
CA VAL A 7 3.80 -8.70 7.50
C VAL A 7 2.97 -9.89 7.04
N GLN A 8 1.98 -9.64 6.18
CA GLN A 8 1.23 -10.67 5.50
C GLN A 8 1.56 -10.58 4.02
N VAL A 9 2.17 -11.63 3.48
CA VAL A 9 2.42 -11.77 2.06
C VAL A 9 1.22 -12.46 1.45
N VAL A 10 0.60 -11.82 0.46
CA VAL A 10 -0.61 -12.29 -0.20
C VAL A 10 -0.27 -12.62 -1.64
N ASP A 11 -0.32 -13.89 -1.99
CA ASP A 11 -0.27 -14.36 -3.37
C ASP A 11 -1.71 -14.68 -3.82
N ASN A 12 -2.12 -14.15 -4.97
CA ASN A 12 -3.46 -14.38 -5.51
C ASN A 12 -3.42 -14.80 -6.98
N ASN A 13 -4.16 -15.85 -7.31
CA ASN A 13 -4.35 -16.36 -8.67
C ASN A 13 -3.07 -16.87 -9.37
N THR A 14 -1.98 -17.14 -8.62
CA THR A 14 -0.77 -17.78 -9.15
C THR A 14 -0.92 -19.30 -9.17
N LYS A 15 -1.21 -19.86 -10.35
CA LYS A 15 -1.44 -21.32 -10.50
C LYS A 15 -0.18 -22.16 -10.36
N ASP A 16 0.97 -21.62 -10.73
CA ASP A 16 2.24 -22.35 -10.69
C ASP A 16 2.81 -22.32 -9.26
N GLU A 17 2.72 -23.47 -8.58
CA GLU A 17 3.25 -23.64 -7.23
C GLU A 17 4.75 -23.36 -7.12
N ALA A 18 5.51 -23.53 -8.21
CA ALA A 18 6.94 -23.25 -8.21
C ALA A 18 7.24 -21.76 -8.01
N LEU A 19 6.27 -20.87 -8.25
CA LEU A 19 6.41 -19.42 -8.09
C LEU A 19 6.10 -18.96 -6.66
N TRP A 20 5.11 -19.57 -5.98
CA TRP A 20 4.65 -19.08 -4.68
C TRP A 20 5.13 -19.91 -3.47
N ARG A 21 5.36 -21.22 -3.62
CA ARG A 21 5.88 -22.05 -2.51
C ARG A 21 7.22 -21.57 -1.94
N PRO A 22 8.21 -21.13 -2.76
CA PRO A 22 9.45 -20.60 -2.21
C PRO A 22 9.24 -19.35 -1.35
N VAL A 23 8.20 -18.54 -1.65
CA VAL A 23 7.83 -17.35 -0.88
C VAL A 23 7.18 -17.74 0.45
N GLU A 24 6.31 -18.76 0.44
CA GLU A 24 5.74 -19.35 1.66
C GLU A 24 6.84 -19.86 2.61
N GLU A 25 7.78 -20.65 2.08
CA GLU A 25 8.93 -21.17 2.84
C GLU A 25 9.83 -20.05 3.38
N LEU A 26 10.01 -18.97 2.61
CA LEU A 26 10.73 -17.79 3.08
C LEU A 26 10.01 -17.12 4.24
N CYS A 27 8.69 -16.91 4.16
CA CYS A 27 7.90 -16.33 5.25
C CYS A 27 8.03 -17.16 6.53
N ALA A 28 7.95 -18.50 6.43
CA ALA A 28 8.13 -19.40 7.56
C ALA A 28 9.53 -19.25 8.21
N ARG A 29 10.59 -19.12 7.40
CA ARG A 29 11.97 -18.92 7.90
C ARG A 29 12.20 -17.55 8.53
N LEU A 30 11.54 -16.50 8.03
CA LEU A 30 11.62 -15.14 8.59
C LEU A 30 10.92 -15.03 9.96
N GLY A 31 10.10 -16.02 10.32
CA GLY A 31 9.57 -16.20 11.66
C GLY A 31 8.19 -15.59 11.87
N PRO A 32 7.73 -15.48 13.13
CA PRO A 32 6.32 -15.29 13.47
C PRO A 32 5.74 -13.93 13.08
N ARG A 33 6.58 -12.96 12.68
CA ARG A 33 6.12 -11.68 12.15
C ARG A 33 5.64 -11.78 10.71
N PHE A 34 6.03 -12.82 9.98
CA PHE A 34 5.67 -13.03 8.59
C PHE A 34 4.62 -14.13 8.50
N THR A 35 3.55 -13.84 7.77
CA THR A 35 2.50 -14.79 7.42
C THR A 35 2.35 -14.81 5.91
N PHE A 36 1.95 -15.96 5.38
CA PHE A 36 1.73 -16.15 3.96
C PHE A 36 0.28 -16.57 3.73
N LEU A 37 -0.33 -16.01 2.69
CA LEU A 37 -1.70 -16.28 2.27
C LEU A 37 -1.71 -16.50 0.76
N HIS A 38 -2.02 -17.72 0.34
CA HIS A 38 -2.30 -18.05 -1.06
C HIS A 38 -3.81 -18.13 -1.30
N LEU A 39 -4.30 -17.40 -2.31
CA LEU A 39 -5.71 -17.35 -2.71
C LEU A 39 -5.86 -17.81 -4.16
N ASP A 40 -6.36 -19.03 -4.38
CA ASP A 40 -6.55 -19.60 -5.73
C ASP A 40 -7.84 -20.46 -5.85
N PRO A 41 -8.71 -20.21 -6.85
CA PRO A 41 -8.92 -18.95 -7.55
C PRO A 41 -9.72 -17.97 -6.68
N TRP A 42 -9.39 -16.67 -6.75
CA TRP A 42 -10.07 -15.64 -5.93
C TRP A 42 -10.62 -14.49 -6.78
N PRO A 43 -11.91 -14.10 -6.59
CA PRO A 43 -12.54 -13.02 -7.35
C PRO A 43 -12.02 -11.64 -6.93
N GLY A 44 -12.32 -10.61 -7.72
CA GLY A 44 -12.03 -9.22 -7.37
C GLY A 44 -10.57 -8.80 -7.52
N PHE A 45 -9.72 -9.61 -8.17
CA PHE A 45 -8.31 -9.31 -8.46
C PHE A 45 -7.53 -8.89 -7.19
N LYS A 46 -6.79 -7.77 -7.25
CA LYS A 46 -6.05 -7.21 -6.10
C LYS A 46 -7.01 -6.78 -4.98
N ALA A 47 -8.08 -6.06 -5.31
CA ALA A 47 -9.07 -5.59 -4.34
C ALA A 47 -9.69 -6.73 -3.50
N GLY A 48 -10.11 -7.81 -4.16
CA GLY A 48 -10.72 -8.97 -3.50
C GLY A 48 -9.72 -9.71 -2.62
N ALA A 49 -8.47 -9.84 -3.07
CA ALA A 49 -7.40 -10.40 -2.26
C ALA A 49 -7.09 -9.52 -1.03
N LEU A 50 -7.06 -8.19 -1.19
CA LEU A 50 -6.85 -7.24 -0.10
C LEU A 50 -7.99 -7.24 0.93
N ASN A 51 -9.25 -7.35 0.48
CA ASN A 51 -10.41 -7.49 1.37
C ASN A 51 -10.29 -8.76 2.22
N GLU A 52 -9.97 -9.90 1.60
CA GLU A 52 -9.83 -11.17 2.32
C GLU A 52 -8.62 -11.19 3.26
N ALA A 53 -7.49 -10.65 2.81
CA ALA A 53 -6.30 -10.43 3.61
C ALA A 53 -6.61 -9.60 4.86
N THR A 54 -7.28 -8.45 4.67
CA THR A 54 -7.70 -7.55 5.75
C THR A 54 -8.60 -8.25 6.76
N ARG A 55 -9.56 -9.06 6.29
CA ARG A 55 -10.47 -9.84 7.15
C ARG A 55 -9.73 -10.86 8.02
N ARG A 56 -8.58 -11.36 7.57
CA ARG A 56 -7.74 -12.32 8.31
C ARG A 56 -6.70 -11.66 9.22
N LEU A 57 -6.55 -10.33 9.18
CA LEU A 57 -5.65 -9.63 10.08
C LEU A 57 -6.17 -9.68 11.52
N PRO A 58 -5.29 -9.81 12.52
CA PRO A 58 -5.68 -9.71 13.93
C PRO A 58 -6.43 -8.41 14.23
N ASP A 59 -7.42 -8.46 15.11
CA ASP A 59 -8.29 -7.31 15.43
C ASP A 59 -7.55 -6.11 16.03
N HIS A 60 -6.38 -6.34 16.64
CA HIS A 60 -5.55 -5.28 17.22
C HIS A 60 -4.74 -4.47 16.18
N ILE A 61 -4.81 -4.83 14.89
CA ILE A 61 -4.16 -4.08 13.81
C ILE A 61 -5.01 -2.85 13.47
N GLU A 62 -4.50 -1.67 13.78
CA GLU A 62 -5.20 -0.39 13.53
C GLU A 62 -4.81 0.27 12.21
N ILE A 63 -3.57 0.07 11.75
CA ILE A 63 -3.02 0.66 10.53
C ILE A 63 -2.57 -0.47 9.60
N ILE A 64 -2.99 -0.41 8.35
CA ILE A 64 -2.68 -1.37 7.30
C ILE A 64 -1.73 -0.71 6.31
N GLY A 65 -0.58 -1.32 6.07
CA GLY A 65 0.35 -0.91 5.02
C GLY A 65 0.19 -1.75 3.77
N ILE A 66 0.19 -1.13 2.60
CA ILE A 66 0.14 -1.81 1.30
C ILE A 66 1.46 -1.55 0.58
N VAL A 67 2.14 -2.63 0.21
CA VAL A 67 3.41 -2.61 -0.53
C VAL A 67 3.34 -3.69 -1.59
N ASP A 68 3.50 -3.30 -2.85
CA ASP A 68 3.57 -4.22 -3.98
C ASP A 68 4.91 -4.98 -3.97
N ALA A 69 4.91 -6.19 -4.52
CA ALA A 69 6.03 -7.14 -4.44
C ALA A 69 7.31 -6.67 -5.16
N ASP A 70 7.22 -5.64 -6.00
CA ASP A 70 8.32 -5.06 -6.77
C ASP A 70 8.98 -3.83 -6.11
N TYR A 71 8.47 -3.38 -4.95
CA TYR A 71 9.00 -2.23 -4.20
C TYR A 71 10.04 -2.62 -3.14
N ASP A 72 11.10 -1.81 -3.06
CA ASP A 72 12.05 -1.83 -1.95
C ASP A 72 11.65 -0.77 -0.91
N VAL A 73 11.46 -1.19 0.34
CA VAL A 73 11.04 -0.29 1.43
C VAL A 73 12.25 0.14 2.25
N VAL A 74 12.43 1.45 2.46
CA VAL A 74 13.53 1.93 3.32
C VAL A 74 13.31 1.55 4.80
N PRO A 75 14.37 1.22 5.57
CA PRO A 75 14.22 0.72 6.93
C PRO A 75 13.47 1.62 7.91
N HIS A 76 13.41 2.93 7.64
CA HIS A 76 12.79 3.94 8.52
C HIS A 76 11.40 4.37 8.06
N PHE A 77 10.85 3.77 6.99
CA PHE A 77 9.54 4.08 6.42
C PHE A 77 8.43 4.21 7.48
N LEU A 78 8.16 3.13 8.23
CA LEU A 78 7.10 3.13 9.26
C LEU A 78 7.35 4.14 10.38
N ARG A 79 8.61 4.32 10.80
CA ARG A 79 8.95 5.26 11.86
C ARG A 79 8.64 6.71 11.45
N ALA A 80 8.77 7.02 10.16
CA ALA A 80 8.47 8.34 9.63
C ALA A 80 6.97 8.55 9.34
N THR A 81 6.28 7.52 8.85
CA THR A 81 4.91 7.67 8.33
C THR A 81 3.82 7.37 9.37
N ILE A 82 4.03 6.45 10.31
CA ILE A 82 3.04 6.13 11.36
C ILE A 82 2.65 7.35 12.23
N PRO A 83 3.56 8.25 12.64
CA PRO A 83 3.21 9.40 13.48
C PRO A 83 2.10 10.31 12.94
N HIS A 84 1.88 10.36 11.61
CA HIS A 84 0.79 11.14 11.01
C HIS A 84 -0.59 10.68 11.48
N PHE A 85 -0.76 9.41 11.87
CA PHE A 85 -2.02 8.88 12.40
C PHE A 85 -2.33 9.30 13.83
N SER A 86 -1.46 10.09 14.47
CA SER A 86 -1.79 10.76 15.73
C SER A 86 -2.94 11.76 15.58
N ASP A 87 -3.15 12.31 14.37
CA ASP A 87 -4.40 12.99 14.04
C ASP A 87 -5.49 11.95 13.73
N PRO A 88 -6.57 11.88 14.54
CA PRO A 88 -7.64 10.90 14.35
C PRO A 88 -8.42 11.10 13.06
N ARG A 89 -8.26 12.22 12.34
CA ARG A 89 -8.90 12.49 11.05
C ARG A 89 -8.11 11.95 9.86
N VAL A 90 -6.87 11.51 10.05
CA VAL A 90 -6.05 10.94 8.97
C VAL A 90 -6.53 9.53 8.67
N ALA A 91 -7.05 9.32 7.46
CA ALA A 91 -7.44 8.00 6.97
C ALA A 91 -6.29 7.29 6.27
N PHE A 92 -5.42 8.02 5.57
CA PHE A 92 -4.29 7.41 4.88
C PHE A 92 -3.10 8.35 4.75
N VAL A 93 -1.92 7.73 4.64
CA VAL A 93 -0.65 8.38 4.32
C VAL A 93 -0.15 7.74 3.03
N GLN A 94 0.08 8.54 2.00
CA GLN A 94 0.70 8.09 0.74
C GLN A 94 2.12 8.60 0.66
N SER A 95 3.07 7.73 0.36
CA SER A 95 4.46 8.13 0.12
C SER A 95 4.78 8.21 -1.36
N SER A 96 5.93 8.81 -1.71
CA SER A 96 6.37 8.86 -3.11
C SER A 96 6.62 7.47 -3.71
N GLN A 97 6.54 7.36 -5.03
CA GLN A 97 6.89 6.16 -5.79
C GLN A 97 7.81 6.54 -6.94
N HIS A 98 8.93 5.84 -7.09
CA HIS A 98 9.87 6.07 -8.16
C HIS A 98 10.49 4.79 -8.70
N TYR A 99 10.84 4.82 -9.97
CA TYR A 99 11.66 3.77 -10.58
C TYR A 99 13.10 3.86 -10.10
N ARG A 100 13.74 2.69 -10.01
CA ARG A 100 15.19 2.51 -9.79
C ARG A 100 15.90 2.22 -11.10
N ASP A 101 17.24 2.23 -11.06
CA ASP A 101 18.12 1.79 -12.15
C ASP A 101 17.85 2.46 -13.51
N TRP A 102 17.58 3.78 -13.49
CA TRP A 102 17.16 4.53 -14.67
C TRP A 102 18.30 5.35 -15.30
N GLU A 103 19.36 5.59 -14.54
CA GLU A 103 20.42 6.55 -14.83
C GLU A 103 21.18 6.21 -16.12
N ASP A 104 21.45 4.93 -16.35
CA ASP A 104 22.30 4.45 -17.44
C ASP A 104 21.57 4.28 -18.79
N SER A 105 20.25 4.51 -18.84
CA SER A 105 19.44 4.40 -20.06
C SER A 105 18.64 5.68 -20.34
N PRO A 106 18.83 6.33 -21.50
CA PRO A 106 18.03 7.49 -21.87
C PRO A 106 16.53 7.21 -21.89
N TYR A 107 16.12 6.00 -22.28
CA TYR A 107 14.72 5.59 -22.29
C TYR A 107 14.16 5.44 -20.87
N LEU A 108 14.85 4.72 -19.98
CA LEU A 108 14.40 4.53 -18.60
C LEU A 108 14.40 5.85 -17.82
N ARG A 109 15.38 6.71 -18.06
CA ARG A 109 15.40 8.09 -17.55
C ARG A 109 14.19 8.89 -17.99
N GLY A 110 13.78 8.77 -19.25
CA GLY A 110 12.55 9.37 -19.76
C GLY A 110 11.33 8.87 -19.00
N LEU A 111 11.21 7.55 -18.78
CA LEU A 111 10.12 6.96 -17.99
C LEU A 111 10.12 7.45 -16.54
N PHE A 112 11.28 7.46 -15.89
CA PHE A 112 11.45 7.97 -14.53
C PHE A 112 10.92 9.40 -14.37
N TYR A 113 11.36 10.34 -15.21
CA TYR A 113 10.88 11.73 -15.12
C TYR A 113 9.42 11.88 -15.53
N SER A 114 8.93 11.06 -16.48
CA SER A 114 7.52 11.05 -16.88
C SER A 114 6.59 10.58 -15.76
N PHE A 115 7.08 9.74 -14.84
CA PHE A 115 6.34 9.26 -13.68
C PHE A 115 6.52 10.19 -12.48
N ARG A 116 7.76 10.63 -12.23
CA ARG A 116 8.17 11.48 -11.12
C ARG A 116 7.39 12.78 -11.01
N TYR A 117 6.96 13.39 -12.12
CA TYR A 117 6.16 14.63 -12.09
C TYR A 117 4.91 14.50 -11.19
N PHE A 118 4.30 13.32 -11.19
CA PHE A 118 3.06 13.09 -10.43
C PHE A 118 3.33 13.19 -8.92
N PHE A 119 4.39 12.55 -8.45
CA PHE A 119 4.73 12.52 -7.02
C PHE A 119 5.45 13.79 -6.56
N ASP A 120 6.31 14.39 -7.39
CA ASP A 120 7.09 15.56 -6.97
C ASP A 120 6.31 16.88 -7.08
N ILE A 121 5.30 16.95 -7.94
CA ILE A 121 4.57 18.20 -8.25
C ILE A 121 3.07 18.05 -7.97
N THR A 122 2.43 17.05 -8.58
CA THR A 122 0.97 16.92 -8.52
C THR A 122 0.47 16.56 -7.13
N MET A 123 1.08 15.57 -6.47
CA MET A 123 0.68 15.12 -5.13
C MET A 123 0.87 16.19 -4.05
N PRO A 124 2.02 16.89 -3.94
CA PRO A 124 2.17 18.03 -3.04
C PRO A 124 1.12 19.13 -3.28
N THR A 125 0.87 19.46 -4.56
CA THR A 125 -0.12 20.47 -4.92
C THR A 125 -1.52 20.08 -4.43
N ARG A 126 -1.89 18.80 -4.62
CA ARG A 126 -3.16 18.23 -4.13
C ARG A 126 -3.25 18.20 -2.61
N ALA A 127 -2.14 17.93 -1.92
CA ALA A 127 -2.09 17.85 -0.46
C ALA A 127 -2.55 19.15 0.22
N HIS A 128 -2.24 20.31 -0.37
CA HIS A 128 -2.71 21.61 0.14
C HIS A 128 -4.24 21.76 0.18
N ARG A 129 -4.98 20.89 -0.50
CA ARG A 129 -6.45 20.92 -0.58
C ARG A 129 -7.09 19.60 -0.16
N ASN A 130 -6.38 18.75 0.60
CA ASN A 130 -6.84 17.42 1.01
C ASN A 130 -7.39 16.61 -0.17
N ALA A 131 -6.70 16.67 -1.31
CA ALA A 131 -7.17 16.12 -2.59
C ALA A 131 -6.21 15.05 -3.16
N ILE A 132 -5.36 14.48 -2.32
CA ILE A 132 -4.43 13.42 -2.72
C ILE A 132 -5.20 12.11 -2.95
N ILE A 133 -4.59 11.19 -3.68
CA ILE A 133 -5.13 9.83 -3.84
C ILE A 133 -4.19 8.84 -3.14
N PHE A 134 -4.75 7.73 -2.67
CA PHE A 134 -3.96 6.55 -2.32
C PHE A 134 -3.59 5.82 -3.62
N ALA A 135 -2.30 5.63 -3.87
CA ALA A 135 -1.78 5.12 -5.14
C ALA A 135 -1.33 3.65 -5.02
N GLY A 136 -2.03 2.88 -4.19
CA GLY A 136 -2.04 1.40 -4.23
C GLY A 136 -0.83 0.68 -3.65
N THR A 137 0.25 1.40 -3.34
CA THR A 137 1.49 0.89 -2.74
C THR A 137 2.24 2.02 -2.06
N MET A 138 3.21 1.67 -1.22
CA MET A 138 3.99 2.61 -0.40
C MET A 138 3.10 3.56 0.41
N GLY A 139 2.00 3.01 0.91
CA GLY A 139 0.98 3.75 1.62
C GLY A 139 0.44 3.02 2.83
N LEU A 140 0.02 3.79 3.82
CA LEU A 140 -0.60 3.33 5.05
C LEU A 140 -2.04 3.80 5.12
N ILE A 141 -2.93 2.99 5.67
CA ILE A 141 -4.36 3.26 5.78
C ILE A 141 -4.82 2.92 7.20
N ARG A 142 -5.63 3.80 7.80
CA ARG A 142 -6.36 3.52 9.03
C ARG A 142 -7.45 2.49 8.74
N ARG A 143 -7.35 1.32 9.38
CA ARG A 143 -8.28 0.20 9.19
C ARG A 143 -9.73 0.62 9.37
N SER A 144 -10.05 1.38 10.41
CA SER A 144 -11.43 1.82 10.66
C SER A 144 -12.00 2.71 9.55
N ALA A 145 -11.18 3.54 8.90
CA ALA A 145 -11.62 4.34 7.76
C ALA A 145 -11.89 3.48 6.51
N LEU A 146 -11.07 2.44 6.30
CA LEU A 146 -11.28 1.45 5.24
C LEU A 146 -12.55 0.62 5.48
N GLU A 147 -12.79 0.20 6.72
CA GLU A 147 -14.00 -0.53 7.11
C GLU A 147 -15.26 0.34 6.98
N GLU A 148 -15.19 1.62 7.37
CA GLU A 148 -16.32 2.55 7.26
C GLU A 148 -16.82 2.72 5.81
N ILE A 149 -15.90 2.72 4.85
CA ILE A 149 -16.26 2.81 3.43
C ILE A 149 -16.70 1.45 2.84
N GLY A 150 -16.59 0.35 3.59
CA GLY A 150 -16.94 -1.00 3.17
C GLY A 150 -15.82 -1.76 2.46
N GLY A 151 -14.55 -1.38 2.67
CA GLY A 151 -13.39 -2.04 2.07
C GLY A 151 -13.04 -1.54 0.66
N TRP A 152 -12.22 -2.32 -0.04
CA TRP A 152 -11.81 -2.08 -1.42
C TRP A 152 -12.93 -2.47 -2.39
N ASN A 153 -13.15 -1.66 -3.42
CA ASN A 153 -14.18 -1.93 -4.42
C ASN A 153 -13.69 -2.93 -5.47
N GLU A 154 -14.14 -4.18 -5.38
CA GLU A 154 -13.74 -5.29 -6.27
C GLU A 154 -14.17 -5.13 -7.74
N ALA A 155 -15.10 -4.22 -8.02
CA ALA A 155 -15.51 -3.91 -9.39
C ALA A 155 -14.66 -2.80 -10.02
N CYS A 156 -13.78 -2.14 -9.27
CA CYS A 156 -12.91 -1.07 -9.75
C CYS A 156 -11.51 -1.60 -10.05
N ILE A 157 -10.95 -1.25 -11.21
CA ILE A 157 -9.58 -1.60 -11.59
C ILE A 157 -8.54 -0.76 -10.82
N THR A 158 -8.92 0.45 -10.40
CA THR A 158 -8.12 1.37 -9.59
C THR A 158 -8.78 1.51 -8.22
N GLU A 159 -8.90 0.38 -7.52
CA GLU A 159 -9.60 0.27 -6.23
C GLU A 159 -9.01 1.19 -5.15
N ASP A 160 -7.73 1.51 -5.31
CA ASP A 160 -6.91 2.31 -4.41
C ASP A 160 -7.27 3.79 -4.42
N ALA A 161 -7.21 4.39 -5.61
CA ALA A 161 -7.62 5.76 -5.82
C ALA A 161 -9.12 5.91 -5.49
N GLU A 162 -9.94 4.95 -5.90
CA GLU A 162 -11.38 4.94 -5.63
C GLU A 162 -11.69 4.91 -4.11
N ALA A 163 -11.02 4.03 -3.35
CA ALA A 163 -11.18 3.96 -1.90
C ALA A 163 -10.79 5.28 -1.23
N SER A 164 -9.68 5.88 -1.64
CA SER A 164 -9.24 7.17 -1.10
C SER A 164 -10.26 8.28 -1.36
N LEU A 165 -10.89 8.32 -2.54
CA LEU A 165 -11.94 9.29 -2.86
C LEU A 165 -13.20 9.09 -2.00
N ARG A 166 -13.60 7.85 -1.73
CA ARG A 166 -14.70 7.57 -0.78
C ARG A 166 -14.38 8.02 0.63
N MET A 167 -13.14 7.82 1.11
CA MET A 167 -12.69 8.32 2.41
C MET A 167 -12.74 9.86 2.46
N LEU A 168 -12.14 10.53 1.48
CA LEU A 168 -12.13 11.99 1.39
C LEU A 168 -13.56 12.55 1.31
N GLY A 169 -14.45 11.91 0.56
CA GLY A 169 -15.87 12.28 0.46
C GLY A 169 -16.64 12.20 1.78
N ARG A 170 -16.12 11.46 2.77
CA ARG A 170 -16.65 11.38 4.15
C ARG A 170 -15.97 12.35 5.12
N GLY A 171 -15.08 13.21 4.64
CA GLY A 171 -14.39 14.22 5.45
C GLY A 171 -13.08 13.73 6.09
N TRP A 172 -12.61 12.54 5.75
CA TRP A 172 -11.28 12.08 6.15
C TRP A 172 -10.16 12.89 5.50
N VAL A 173 -8.97 12.83 6.09
CA VAL A 173 -7.76 13.50 5.63
C VAL A 173 -6.78 12.50 5.02
N GLY A 174 -6.25 12.83 3.85
CA GLY A 174 -5.11 12.16 3.25
C GLY A 174 -3.84 12.99 3.45
N VAL A 175 -2.76 12.34 3.90
CA VAL A 175 -1.44 12.96 4.07
C VAL A 175 -0.49 12.44 2.99
N TYR A 176 0.30 13.34 2.39
CA TYR A 176 1.35 12.96 1.45
C TYR A 176 2.72 13.12 2.13
N ASP A 177 3.47 12.02 2.25
CA ASP A 177 4.83 11.99 2.77
C ASP A 177 5.83 11.84 1.61
N ARG A 178 6.48 12.94 1.25
CA ARG A 178 7.35 12.95 0.07
C ARG A 178 8.67 12.21 0.31
N ASP A 179 9.16 12.17 1.55
CA ASP A 179 10.59 11.99 1.79
C ASP A 179 10.95 10.60 2.35
N HIS A 180 9.96 9.77 2.69
CA HIS A 180 10.18 8.47 3.32
C HIS A 180 9.44 7.35 2.57
N TYR A 181 10.14 6.65 1.69
CA TYR A 181 9.64 5.50 0.91
C TYR A 181 10.80 4.58 0.58
#